data_AF-A0A7H8SDC4-F1
#
_entry.id   AF-A0A7H8SDC4-F1
#
_cell.length_a   1.000
_cell.length_b   1.000
_cell.length_c   1.000
_cell.angle_alpha   90.00
_cell.angle_beta   90.00
_cell.angle_gamma   90.00
#
_symmetry.space_group_name_H-M   'P 1'
#
loop_
_entity.id
_entity.type
_entity.pdbx_description
1 polymer ?
#
loop_
_entity_poly.entity_id
_entity_poly.type
_entity_poly.pdbx_seq_one_letter_code
_entity_poly.pdbx_strand_id
1 'polypeptide(L)'
;MEEQIPDKNLFMMCRKLDNDATRELPRGVHVRYCRKNELDIWKALHFDTPELATKYYDFMTEYFNDIYLPKGDLFFQRCMFVCDQDDQPIGTCFLWKSYNSIWTLHWFKVLKGYEGEGIGKALLSIVMKSLPEDEYPIFLHTQPESYRAIKLYSDFGFCLLSDSVIGNRQNDLDECLPVLQRYMPRSDFEKLKITRAPQFFLDAVCSTNINEF
;
A
#
# COMPACT_ATOMS: atom_id res chain seq x y z
N MET A 1 -2.14 28.59 -7.28
CA MET A 1 -1.76 27.42 -8.09
C MET A 1 -1.16 26.45 -7.08
N GLU A 2 -1.90 25.40 -6.72
CA GLU A 2 -1.36 24.40 -5.79
C GLU A 2 -0.14 23.75 -6.44
N GLU A 3 0.96 23.70 -5.69
CA GLU A 3 2.22 23.13 -6.17
C GLU A 3 2.05 21.61 -6.22
N GLN A 4 2.14 21.03 -7.41
CA GLN A 4 1.95 19.59 -7.57
C GLN A 4 3.07 18.83 -6.83
N ILE A 5 2.68 17.89 -5.98
CA ILE A 5 3.63 17.00 -5.31
C ILE A 5 4.32 16.14 -6.40
N PRO A 6 5.67 16.05 -6.40
CA PRO A 6 6.37 15.35 -7.47
C PRO A 6 6.11 13.84 -7.44
N ASP A 7 6.03 13.23 -8.63
CA ASP A 7 5.97 11.77 -8.78
C ASP A 7 7.35 11.17 -8.50
N LYS A 8 7.52 10.64 -7.29
CA LYS A 8 8.79 10.16 -6.72
C LYS A 8 8.56 8.89 -5.91
N ASN A 9 9.59 8.08 -5.75
CA ASN A 9 9.47 6.77 -5.14
C ASN A 9 9.92 6.79 -3.69
N LEU A 10 9.07 6.24 -2.82
CA LEU A 10 9.41 5.96 -1.43
C LEU A 10 9.15 4.49 -1.14
N PHE A 11 9.98 3.91 -0.29
CA PHE A 11 9.81 2.54 0.18
C PHE A 11 9.78 2.53 1.70
N MET A 12 8.94 1.68 2.28
CA MET A 12 8.84 1.52 3.72
C MET A 12 8.88 0.05 4.12
N MET A 13 9.30 -0.20 5.36
CA MET A 13 9.35 -1.53 5.96
C MET A 13 8.80 -1.49 7.38
N CYS A 14 7.92 -2.42 7.72
CA CYS A 14 7.48 -2.71 9.08
C CYS A 14 8.12 -4.01 9.56
N ARG A 15 8.95 -3.95 10.61
CA ARG A 15 9.54 -5.14 11.23
C ARG A 15 8.61 -5.82 12.24
N LYS A 16 7.66 -5.07 12.78
CA LYS A 16 6.71 -5.53 13.78
C LYS A 16 5.54 -4.56 13.84
N LEU A 17 4.32 -5.08 13.82
CA LEU A 17 3.10 -4.31 13.98
C LEU A 17 3.07 -3.59 15.34
N ASP A 18 2.82 -2.28 15.30
CA ASP A 18 2.44 -1.53 16.49
C ASP A 18 0.94 -1.74 16.79
N ASN A 19 0.65 -2.49 17.85
CA ASN A 19 -0.73 -2.84 18.21
C ASN A 19 -1.56 -1.64 18.68
N ASP A 20 -0.92 -0.58 19.20
CA ASP A 20 -1.61 0.62 19.68
C ASP A 20 -2.20 1.43 18.52
N ALA A 21 -1.66 1.27 17.31
CA ALA A 21 -2.18 1.90 16.11
C ALA A 21 -3.41 1.19 15.53
N THR A 22 -3.71 -0.03 15.98
CA THR A 22 -4.75 -0.87 15.39
C THR A 22 -6.14 -0.39 15.77
N ARG A 23 -7.10 -0.61 14.87
CA ARG A 23 -8.50 -0.19 15.06
C ARG A 23 -9.45 -1.26 14.53
N GLU A 24 -10.58 -1.39 15.21
CA GLU A 24 -11.71 -2.18 14.71
C GLU A 24 -12.41 -1.46 13.56
N LEU A 25 -13.12 -2.25 12.77
CA LEU A 25 -13.90 -1.75 11.65
C LEU A 25 -15.04 -0.84 12.15
N PRO A 26 -15.25 0.35 11.56
CA PRO A 26 -16.40 1.19 11.87
C PRO A 26 -17.74 0.48 11.63
N ARG A 27 -18.81 0.95 12.28
CA ARG A 27 -20.16 0.43 12.01
C ARG A 27 -20.60 0.80 10.59
N GLY A 28 -21.38 -0.08 9.97
CA GLY A 28 -21.96 0.18 8.65
C GLY A 28 -21.04 -0.13 7.48
N VAL A 29 -19.89 -0.77 7.72
CA VAL A 29 -19.02 -1.31 6.68
C VAL A 29 -18.61 -2.74 7.06
N HIS A 30 -18.23 -3.56 6.08
CA HIS A 30 -17.70 -4.92 6.29
C HIS A 30 -16.49 -5.17 5.40
N VAL A 31 -15.73 -6.24 5.71
CA VAL A 31 -14.60 -6.67 4.89
C VAL A 31 -14.89 -8.01 4.25
N ARG A 32 -14.55 -8.15 2.97
CA ARG A 32 -14.61 -9.40 2.23
C ARG A 32 -13.51 -9.46 1.17
N TYR A 33 -13.27 -10.64 0.63
CA TYR A 33 -12.39 -10.76 -0.52
C TYR A 33 -13.05 -10.26 -1.81
N CYS A 34 -12.23 -9.76 -2.73
CA CYS A 34 -12.60 -9.43 -4.10
C CYS A 34 -13.11 -10.69 -4.83
N ARG A 35 -14.26 -10.59 -5.49
CA ARG A 35 -14.84 -11.68 -6.26
C ARG A 35 -14.28 -11.70 -7.68
N LYS A 36 -14.34 -12.86 -8.35
CA LYS A 36 -13.80 -13.01 -9.72
C LYS A 36 -14.37 -12.03 -10.73
N ASN A 37 -15.66 -11.69 -10.58
CA ASN A 37 -16.37 -10.73 -11.44
C ASN A 37 -16.16 -9.26 -11.04
N GLU A 38 -15.35 -8.98 -10.01
CA GLU A 38 -15.10 -7.62 -9.50
C GLU A 38 -13.67 -7.13 -9.84
N LEU A 39 -12.95 -7.85 -10.70
CA LEU A 39 -11.60 -7.47 -11.09
C LEU A 39 -11.54 -6.03 -11.66
N ASP A 40 -12.50 -5.65 -12.49
CA ASP A 40 -12.54 -4.30 -13.06
C ASP A 40 -12.88 -3.22 -12.01
N ILE A 41 -13.61 -3.57 -10.95
CA ILE A 41 -13.83 -2.67 -9.81
C ILE A 41 -12.49 -2.42 -9.11
N TRP A 42 -11.72 -3.48 -8.84
CA TRP A 42 -10.39 -3.34 -8.25
C TRP A 42 -9.47 -2.46 -9.12
N LYS A 43 -9.43 -2.70 -10.43
CA LYS A 43 -8.61 -1.89 -11.36
C LYS A 43 -8.97 -0.40 -11.30
N ALA A 44 -10.26 -0.07 -11.22
CA ALA A 44 -10.74 1.30 -11.22
C ALA A 44 -10.57 2.02 -9.86
N LEU A 45 -10.62 1.30 -8.74
CA LEU A 45 -10.72 1.88 -7.38
C LEU A 45 -9.57 2.82 -7.02
N HIS A 46 -8.40 2.65 -7.63
CA HIS A 46 -7.19 3.43 -7.37
C HIS A 46 -7.25 4.85 -7.90
N PHE A 47 -8.15 5.13 -8.83
CA PHE A 47 -8.24 6.39 -9.55
C PHE A 47 -9.44 7.21 -9.08
N ASP A 48 -9.24 8.50 -8.88
CA ASP A 48 -10.28 9.36 -8.30
C ASP A 48 -11.39 9.74 -9.28
N THR A 49 -11.19 9.51 -10.59
CA THR A 49 -12.19 9.80 -11.62
C THR A 49 -12.30 8.66 -12.65
N PRO A 50 -13.47 8.48 -13.29
CA PRO A 50 -13.65 7.48 -14.35
C PRO A 50 -12.71 7.66 -15.54
N GLU A 51 -12.35 8.90 -15.88
CA GLU A 51 -11.43 9.21 -16.98
C GLU A 51 -10.02 8.71 -16.67
N LEU A 52 -9.56 8.90 -15.44
CA LEU A 52 -8.28 8.34 -14.98
C LEU A 52 -8.34 6.81 -14.94
N ALA A 53 -9.42 6.22 -14.42
CA ALA A 53 -9.59 4.77 -14.40
C ALA A 53 -9.53 4.16 -15.81
N THR A 54 -10.17 4.82 -16.79
CA THR A 54 -10.13 4.42 -18.20
C THR A 54 -8.71 4.56 -18.77
N LYS A 55 -8.04 5.69 -18.50
CA LYS A 55 -6.68 5.96 -18.98
C LYS A 55 -5.67 4.91 -18.52
N TYR A 56 -5.81 4.41 -17.29
CA TYR A 56 -4.87 3.46 -16.68
C TYR A 56 -5.38 2.00 -16.68
N TYR A 57 -6.49 1.71 -17.35
CA TYR A 57 -7.08 0.37 -17.37
C TYR A 57 -6.12 -0.69 -17.92
N ASP A 58 -5.45 -0.39 -19.03
CA ASP A 58 -4.50 -1.31 -19.67
C ASP A 58 -3.29 -1.55 -18.77
N PHE A 59 -2.74 -0.50 -18.15
CA PHE A 59 -1.66 -0.63 -17.16
C PHE A 59 -2.04 -1.57 -16.00
N MET A 60 -3.23 -1.40 -15.42
CA MET A 60 -3.70 -2.28 -14.35
C MET A 60 -3.93 -3.73 -14.83
N THR A 61 -4.32 -3.90 -16.10
CA THR A 61 -4.52 -5.22 -16.71
C THR A 61 -3.21 -5.93 -16.96
N GLU A 62 -2.20 -5.23 -17.49
CA GLU A 62 -0.84 -5.74 -17.67
C GLU A 62 -0.23 -6.14 -16.33
N TYR A 63 -0.30 -5.27 -15.32
CA TYR A 63 0.19 -5.58 -13.98
C TYR A 63 -0.50 -6.83 -13.39
N PHE A 64 -1.83 -6.92 -13.51
CA PHE A 64 -2.56 -8.11 -13.05
C PHE A 64 -2.10 -9.38 -13.78
N ASN A 65 -1.92 -9.32 -15.09
CA ASN A 65 -1.51 -10.46 -15.91
C ASN A 65 -0.09 -10.93 -15.59
N ASP A 66 0.81 -10.01 -15.28
CA ASP A 66 2.20 -10.32 -14.99
C ASP A 66 2.38 -10.85 -13.56
N ILE A 67 1.70 -10.23 -12.58
CA ILE A 67 1.96 -10.50 -11.16
C ILE A 67 0.98 -11.51 -10.56
N TYR A 68 -0.31 -11.39 -10.88
CA TYR A 68 -1.40 -12.06 -10.16
C TYR A 68 -1.98 -13.25 -10.92
N LEU A 69 -2.25 -13.10 -12.22
CA LEU A 69 -2.80 -14.14 -13.07
C LEU A 69 -1.99 -15.46 -13.03
N PRO A 70 -0.63 -15.46 -12.99
CA PRO A 70 0.13 -16.70 -12.93
C PRO A 70 -0.07 -17.49 -11.63
N LYS A 71 -0.62 -16.85 -10.58
CA LYS A 71 -0.96 -17.49 -9.30
C LYS A 71 -2.44 -17.94 -9.24
N GLY A 72 -3.18 -17.80 -10.34
CA GLY A 72 -4.58 -18.23 -10.44
C GLY A 72 -5.48 -17.53 -9.42
N ASP A 73 -6.28 -18.30 -8.68
CA ASP A 73 -7.27 -17.77 -7.75
C ASP A 73 -6.67 -17.12 -6.48
N LEU A 74 -5.35 -17.19 -6.29
CA LEU A 74 -4.66 -16.67 -5.10
C LEU A 74 -4.92 -15.18 -4.87
N PHE A 75 -5.04 -14.40 -5.94
CA PHE A 75 -5.39 -12.99 -5.88
C PHE A 75 -6.75 -12.78 -5.21
N PHE A 76 -7.77 -13.50 -5.66
CA PHE A 76 -9.14 -13.41 -5.11
C PHE A 76 -9.26 -14.00 -3.70
N GLN A 77 -8.23 -14.70 -3.21
CA GLN A 77 -8.14 -15.18 -1.82
C GLN A 77 -7.38 -14.23 -0.91
N ARG A 78 -6.77 -13.16 -1.45
CA ARG A 78 -5.96 -12.18 -0.70
C ARG A 78 -6.47 -10.76 -0.82
N CYS A 79 -6.84 -10.34 -2.03
CA CYS A 79 -7.33 -9.00 -2.30
C CYS A 79 -8.59 -8.74 -1.46
N MET A 80 -8.49 -7.88 -0.44
CA MET A 80 -9.61 -7.51 0.41
C MET A 80 -10.22 -6.21 -0.06
N PHE A 81 -11.54 -6.14 0.02
CA PHE A 81 -12.32 -4.92 -0.02
C PHE A 81 -12.89 -4.60 1.36
N VAL A 82 -12.92 -3.31 1.68
CA VAL A 82 -13.94 -2.78 2.60
C VAL A 82 -15.12 -2.38 1.75
N CYS A 83 -16.31 -2.80 2.16
CA CYS A 83 -17.56 -2.51 1.51
C CYS A 83 -18.51 -1.74 2.43
N ASP A 84 -19.37 -0.90 1.86
CA ASP A 84 -20.47 -0.26 2.57
C ASP A 84 -21.64 -1.23 2.83
N GLN A 85 -22.75 -0.71 3.36
CA GLN A 85 -23.95 -1.50 3.70
C GLN A 85 -24.62 -2.15 2.48
N ASP A 86 -24.39 -1.60 1.29
CA ASP A 86 -24.93 -2.10 0.01
C ASP A 86 -23.94 -3.03 -0.71
N ASP A 87 -22.89 -3.47 0.00
CA ASP A 87 -21.82 -4.35 -0.49
C ASP A 87 -20.96 -3.74 -1.61
N GLN A 88 -20.95 -2.40 -1.73
CA GLN A 88 -20.12 -1.69 -2.70
C GLN A 88 -18.70 -1.52 -2.18
N PRO A 89 -17.65 -1.91 -2.93
CA PRO A 89 -16.26 -1.67 -2.55
C PRO A 89 -15.94 -0.17 -2.43
N ILE A 90 -15.50 0.24 -1.25
CA ILE A 90 -15.12 1.64 -0.92
C ILE A 90 -13.64 1.77 -0.52
N GLY A 91 -12.93 0.65 -0.39
CA GLY A 91 -11.50 0.61 -0.16
C GLY A 91 -10.92 -0.77 -0.43
N THR A 92 -9.61 -0.86 -0.66
CA THR A 92 -8.88 -2.10 -0.89
C THR A 92 -7.49 -2.06 -0.30
N CYS A 93 -6.98 -3.23 0.10
CA CYS A 93 -5.61 -3.45 0.55
C CYS A 93 -5.41 -4.96 0.75
N PHE A 94 -4.20 -5.47 0.47
CA PHE A 94 -3.87 -6.86 0.76
C PHE A 94 -2.37 -7.08 0.85
N LEU A 95 -1.99 -8.21 1.46
CA LEU A 95 -0.62 -8.70 1.43
C LEU A 95 -0.39 -9.61 0.24
N TRP A 96 0.78 -9.49 -0.37
CA TRP A 96 1.23 -10.36 -1.44
C TRP A 96 2.63 -10.90 -1.14
N LYS A 97 2.93 -12.14 -1.56
CA LYS A 97 4.27 -12.72 -1.40
C LYS A 97 5.09 -12.41 -2.65
N SER A 98 5.52 -11.16 -2.78
CA SER A 98 6.32 -10.70 -3.91
C SER A 98 7.67 -11.41 -3.99
N TYR A 99 8.15 -11.62 -5.22
CA TYR A 99 9.40 -12.32 -5.53
C TYR A 99 9.44 -13.74 -4.95
N ASN A 100 8.27 -14.31 -4.67
CA ASN A 100 8.05 -15.57 -3.96
C ASN A 100 8.75 -15.68 -2.58
N SER A 101 9.17 -14.56 -1.98
CA SER A 101 10.07 -14.58 -0.81
C SER A 101 9.75 -13.54 0.25
N ILE A 102 9.28 -12.35 -0.13
CA ILE A 102 9.01 -11.25 0.81
C ILE A 102 7.52 -10.90 0.84
N TRP A 103 7.04 -10.38 1.97
CA TRP A 103 5.67 -9.88 2.08
C TRP A 103 5.61 -8.39 1.76
N THR A 104 4.70 -8.02 0.88
CA THR A 104 4.46 -6.65 0.47
C THR A 104 3.01 -6.26 0.71
N LEU A 105 2.80 -5.02 1.14
CA LEU A 105 1.46 -4.41 1.22
C LEU A 105 1.14 -3.78 -0.13
N HIS A 106 0.09 -4.28 -0.77
CA HIS A 106 -0.28 -3.89 -2.12
C HIS A 106 -1.56 -3.07 -2.15
N TRP A 107 -1.59 -2.11 -3.08
CA TRP A 107 -2.79 -1.45 -3.57
C TRP A 107 -3.69 -0.87 -2.47
N PHE A 108 -3.12 -0.23 -1.45
CA PHE A 108 -3.91 0.41 -0.39
C PHE A 108 -4.65 1.65 -0.92
N LYS A 109 -5.97 1.66 -0.83
CA LYS A 109 -6.83 2.80 -1.20
C LYS A 109 -8.11 2.81 -0.38
N VAL A 110 -8.57 4.01 -0.03
CA VAL A 110 -9.95 4.29 0.39
C VAL A 110 -10.47 5.39 -0.53
N LEU A 111 -11.73 5.30 -0.95
CA LEU A 111 -12.34 6.34 -1.77
C LEU A 111 -12.40 7.67 -0.99
N LYS A 112 -12.15 8.80 -1.67
CA LYS A 112 -12.05 10.13 -1.04
C LYS A 112 -13.23 10.49 -0.13
N GLY A 113 -14.46 10.13 -0.54
CA GLY A 113 -15.68 10.38 0.23
C GLY A 113 -15.78 9.61 1.55
N TYR A 114 -14.94 8.60 1.76
CA TYR A 114 -14.91 7.73 2.94
C TYR A 114 -13.60 7.89 3.75
N GLU A 115 -12.73 8.82 3.36
CA GLU A 115 -11.51 9.09 4.10
C GLU A 115 -11.79 9.81 5.43
N GLY A 116 -10.92 9.61 6.43
CA GLY A 116 -11.05 10.26 7.74
C GLY A 116 -12.01 9.56 8.71
N GLU A 117 -12.77 8.56 8.26
CA GLU A 117 -13.70 7.80 9.10
C GLU A 117 -13.05 6.59 9.82
N GLY A 118 -11.74 6.45 9.71
CA GLY A 118 -10.99 5.34 10.32
C GLY A 118 -11.01 4.04 9.52
N ILE A 119 -11.69 3.99 8.37
CA ILE A 119 -11.80 2.82 7.48
C ILE A 119 -10.41 2.30 7.07
N GLY A 120 -9.55 3.17 6.54
CA GLY A 120 -8.21 2.78 6.10
C GLY A 120 -7.35 2.20 7.24
N LYS A 121 -7.44 2.77 8.44
CA LYS A 121 -6.74 2.27 9.64
C LYS A 121 -7.28 0.90 10.07
N ALA A 122 -8.59 0.68 10.02
CA ALA A 122 -9.18 -0.61 10.33
C ALA A 122 -8.80 -1.69 9.29
N LEU A 123 -8.87 -1.35 8.00
CA LEU A 123 -8.45 -2.25 6.92
C LEU A 123 -6.99 -2.67 7.06
N LEU A 124 -6.09 -1.71 7.26
CA LEU A 124 -4.67 -1.99 7.48
C LEU A 124 -4.45 -2.86 8.74
N SER A 125 -5.25 -2.65 9.80
CA SER A 125 -5.22 -3.50 10.99
C SER A 125 -5.56 -4.96 10.69
N ILE A 126 -6.61 -5.20 9.90
CA ILE A 126 -7.03 -6.55 9.52
C ILE A 126 -5.94 -7.21 8.66
N VAL A 127 -5.45 -6.49 7.65
CA VAL A 127 -4.44 -6.99 6.72
C VAL A 127 -3.14 -7.32 7.45
N MET A 128 -2.62 -6.43 8.30
CA MET A 128 -1.37 -6.67 9.03
C MET A 128 -1.49 -7.74 10.11
N LYS A 129 -2.64 -7.86 10.78
CA LYS A 129 -2.90 -8.93 11.77
C LYS A 129 -3.09 -10.31 11.14
N SER A 130 -3.38 -10.36 9.83
CA SER A 130 -3.51 -11.64 9.12
C SER A 130 -2.17 -12.36 8.93
N LEU A 131 -1.06 -11.64 9.08
CA LEU A 131 0.28 -12.20 8.97
C LEU A 131 0.85 -12.55 10.36
N PRO A 132 1.33 -13.80 10.57
CA PRO A 132 2.05 -14.19 11.78
C PRO A 132 3.26 -13.29 12.06
N GLU A 133 3.59 -13.06 13.34
CA GLU A 133 4.68 -12.16 13.73
C GLU A 133 6.06 -12.61 13.21
N ASP A 134 6.27 -13.92 13.06
CA ASP A 134 7.49 -14.53 12.52
C ASP A 134 7.65 -14.43 11.00
N GLU A 135 6.59 -14.05 10.29
CA GLU A 135 6.62 -13.81 8.83
C GLU A 135 6.95 -12.34 8.49
N TYR A 136 7.05 -11.45 9.48
CA TYR A 136 7.56 -10.08 9.27
C TYR A 136 9.05 -10.12 8.87
N PRO A 137 9.56 -9.11 8.14
CA PRO A 137 8.96 -7.80 7.85
C PRO A 137 8.00 -7.75 6.65
N ILE A 138 7.13 -6.73 6.67
CA ILE A 138 6.27 -6.33 5.53
C ILE A 138 6.88 -5.08 4.88
N PHE A 139 6.93 -5.06 3.55
CA PHE A 139 7.44 -3.94 2.76
C PHE A 139 6.33 -3.26 1.96
N LEU A 140 6.54 -2.03 1.53
CA LEU A 140 5.65 -1.37 0.58
C LEU A 140 6.40 -0.33 -0.25
N HIS A 141 5.86 -0.06 -1.42
CA HIS A 141 6.16 1.13 -2.22
C HIS A 141 5.06 2.17 -2.00
N THR A 142 5.43 3.44 -2.03
CA THR A 142 4.52 4.58 -1.96
C THR A 142 5.12 5.81 -2.64
N GLN A 143 4.37 6.91 -2.65
CA GLN A 143 4.74 8.19 -3.25
C GLN A 143 4.52 9.31 -2.24
N PRO A 144 5.25 10.44 -2.31
CA PRO A 144 5.09 11.55 -1.37
C PRO A 144 3.67 12.15 -1.38
N GLU A 145 2.93 12.04 -2.49
CA GLU A 145 1.52 12.48 -2.56
C GLU A 145 0.62 11.71 -1.57
N SER A 146 1.01 10.48 -1.24
CA SER A 146 0.35 9.64 -0.24
C SER A 146 0.77 9.97 1.20
N TYR A 147 1.15 11.22 1.52
CA TYR A 147 1.64 11.62 2.85
C TYR A 147 0.70 11.24 4.01
N ARG A 148 -0.62 11.24 3.78
CA ARG A 148 -1.61 10.76 4.76
C ARG A 148 -1.51 9.26 5.02
N ALA A 149 -1.25 8.47 3.97
CA ALA A 149 -1.00 7.03 4.08
C ALA A 149 0.39 6.76 4.68
N ILE A 150 1.43 7.52 4.32
CA ILE A 150 2.77 7.42 4.93
C ILE A 150 2.69 7.64 6.45
N LYS A 151 1.94 8.65 6.88
CA LYS A 151 1.63 8.86 8.30
C LYS A 151 0.96 7.63 8.90
N LEU A 152 -0.06 7.10 8.25
CA LEU A 152 -0.77 5.90 8.71
C LEU A 152 0.18 4.69 8.82
N TYR A 153 1.02 4.42 7.81
CA TYR A 153 2.00 3.35 7.87
C TYR A 153 2.99 3.57 9.02
N SER A 154 3.45 4.80 9.22
CA SER A 154 4.35 5.14 10.33
C SER A 154 3.69 4.86 11.70
N ASP A 155 2.39 5.14 11.87
CA ASP A 155 1.66 4.76 13.10
C ASP A 155 1.75 3.25 13.34
N PHE A 156 1.66 2.42 12.28
CA PHE A 156 1.69 0.95 12.36
C PHE A 156 3.11 0.37 12.53
N GLY A 157 4.13 1.22 12.62
CA GLY A 157 5.52 0.81 12.82
C GLY A 157 6.35 0.71 11.53
N PHE A 158 5.83 1.16 10.39
CA PHE A 158 6.65 1.26 9.18
C PHE A 158 7.71 2.36 9.30
N CYS A 159 8.92 2.05 8.85
CA CYS A 159 10.04 2.98 8.70
C CYS A 159 10.31 3.21 7.22
N LEU A 160 10.64 4.44 6.83
CA LEU A 160 11.17 4.76 5.50
C LEU A 160 12.52 4.06 5.30
N LEU A 161 12.76 3.54 4.10
CA LEU A 161 14.03 2.94 3.71
C LEU A 161 14.98 4.01 3.17
N SER A 162 16.25 3.99 3.60
CA SER A 162 17.27 4.96 3.16
C SER A 162 18.17 4.47 2.02
N ASP A 163 18.01 3.22 1.59
CA ASP A 163 18.83 2.67 0.50
C ASP A 163 18.44 3.36 -0.81
N SER A 164 19.43 3.91 -1.52
CA SER A 164 19.21 4.80 -2.67
C SER A 164 18.57 4.12 -3.88
N VAL A 165 18.67 2.80 -3.98
CA VAL A 165 18.06 2.01 -5.07
C VAL A 165 17.43 0.77 -4.47
N ILE A 166 16.18 0.51 -4.83
CA ILE A 166 15.43 -0.71 -4.48
C ILE A 166 15.03 -1.41 -5.77
N GLY A 167 15.61 -2.58 -6.03
CA GLY A 167 15.45 -3.30 -7.30
C GLY A 167 15.98 -2.46 -8.46
N ASN A 168 15.11 -2.13 -9.42
CA ASN A 168 15.43 -1.27 -10.56
C ASN A 168 14.97 0.19 -10.40
N ARG A 169 14.48 0.58 -9.21
CA ARG A 169 13.94 1.93 -8.95
C ARG A 169 14.84 2.74 -8.05
N GLN A 170 15.01 4.01 -8.41
CA GLN A 170 15.56 5.00 -7.50
C GLN A 170 14.62 5.14 -6.29
N ASN A 171 15.19 5.22 -5.09
CA ASN A 171 14.48 5.65 -3.89
C ASN A 171 14.80 7.12 -3.65
N ASP A 172 13.78 7.96 -3.72
CA ASP A 172 13.89 9.42 -3.75
C ASP A 172 13.74 10.03 -2.34
N LEU A 173 14.16 9.30 -1.29
CA LEU A 173 13.93 9.68 0.11
C LEU A 173 14.36 11.12 0.42
N ASP A 174 15.59 11.49 0.09
CA ASP A 174 16.15 12.80 0.42
C ASP A 174 15.37 13.94 -0.23
N GLU A 175 14.89 13.75 -1.47
CA GLU A 175 14.06 14.72 -2.18
C GLU A 175 12.63 14.79 -1.63
N CYS A 176 12.11 13.67 -1.13
CA CYS A 176 10.76 13.58 -0.59
C CYS A 176 10.66 14.10 0.84
N LEU A 177 11.72 14.04 1.66
CA LEU A 177 11.67 14.49 3.06
C LEU A 177 11.21 15.95 3.22
N PRO A 178 11.72 16.94 2.45
CA PRO A 178 11.21 18.31 2.49
C PRO A 178 9.74 18.44 2.07
N VAL A 179 9.29 17.61 1.13
CA VAL A 179 7.89 17.57 0.69
C VAL A 179 7.00 17.07 1.82
N LEU A 180 7.37 15.93 2.43
CA LEU A 180 6.64 15.37 3.57
C LEU A 180 6.59 16.37 4.74
N GLN A 181 7.69 17.05 5.04
CA GLN A 181 7.75 18.07 6.09
C GLN A 181 6.78 19.24 5.84
N ARG A 182 6.54 19.60 4.57
CA ARG A 182 5.63 20.67 4.18
C ARG A 182 4.16 20.28 4.32
N TYR A 183 3.81 19.05 3.97
CA TYR A 183 2.41 18.59 3.88
C TYR A 183 1.91 17.83 5.11
N MET A 184 2.80 17.24 5.91
CA MET A 184 2.43 16.53 7.14
C MET A 184 2.34 17.49 8.34
N PRO A 185 1.46 17.20 9.32
CA PRO A 185 1.56 17.84 10.63
C PRO A 185 2.96 17.62 11.23
N ARG A 186 3.54 18.68 11.81
CA ARG A 186 4.91 18.63 12.37
C ARG A 186 5.12 17.46 13.33
N SER A 187 4.16 17.21 14.23
CA SER A 187 4.24 16.12 15.20
C SER A 187 4.21 14.72 14.58
N ASP A 188 3.67 14.59 13.37
CA ASP A 188 3.63 13.32 12.64
C ASP A 188 4.91 13.14 11.82
N PHE A 189 5.42 14.22 11.21
CA PHE A 189 6.71 14.19 10.51
C PHE A 189 7.87 13.83 11.45
N GLU A 190 7.91 14.42 12.64
CA GLU A 190 8.95 14.15 13.65
C GLU A 190 8.93 12.70 14.17
N LYS A 191 7.84 11.95 13.95
CA LYS A 191 7.75 10.52 14.30
C LYS A 191 8.22 9.58 13.20
N LEU A 192 8.43 10.07 11.98
CA LEU A 192 8.92 9.25 10.88
C LEU A 192 10.28 8.65 11.25
N LYS A 193 10.39 7.34 11.10
CA LYS A 193 11.63 6.61 11.32
C LYS A 193 12.24 6.23 9.99
N ILE A 194 13.57 6.28 9.91
CA ILE A 194 14.34 5.91 8.73
C ILE A 194 15.24 4.73 9.12
N THR A 195 15.35 3.73 8.25
CA THR A 195 16.18 2.55 8.47
C THR A 195 16.74 2.01 7.15
N ARG A 196 17.74 1.13 7.23
CA ARG A 196 18.22 0.39 6.06
C ARG A 196 17.45 -0.91 5.88
N ALA A 197 17.27 -1.31 4.64
CA ALA A 197 16.66 -2.57 4.28
C ALA A 197 17.59 -3.74 4.67
N PRO A 198 17.02 -4.90 5.04
CA PRO A 198 17.81 -6.11 5.26
C PRO A 198 18.31 -6.68 3.92
N GLN A 199 19.45 -7.38 3.93
CA GLN A 199 20.07 -7.87 2.70
C GLN A 199 19.16 -8.82 1.90
N PHE A 200 18.43 -9.73 2.56
CA PHE A 200 17.54 -10.66 1.88
C PHE A 200 16.45 -9.95 1.06
N PHE A 201 16.03 -8.75 1.49
CA PHE A 201 15.07 -7.93 0.75
C PHE A 201 15.73 -7.36 -0.51
N LEU A 202 16.93 -6.79 -0.38
CA LEU A 202 17.69 -6.26 -1.51
C LEU A 202 18.00 -7.34 -2.55
N ASP A 203 18.30 -8.56 -2.10
CA ASP A 203 18.51 -9.71 -2.97
C ASP A 203 17.21 -10.12 -3.69
N ALA A 204 16.08 -10.14 -2.97
CA ALA A 204 14.78 -10.49 -3.53
C ALA A 204 14.34 -9.52 -4.63
N VAL A 205 14.44 -8.21 -4.39
CA VAL A 205 14.03 -7.18 -5.38
C VAL A 205 14.96 -7.09 -6.59
N CYS A 206 16.16 -7.67 -6.51
CA CYS A 206 17.10 -7.79 -7.62
C CYS A 206 17.00 -9.14 -8.36
N SER A 207 16.15 -10.06 -7.91
CA SER A 207 16.07 -11.44 -8.44
C SER A 207 15.45 -11.52 -9.85
N THR A 208 14.70 -10.49 -10.25
CA THR A 208 14.02 -10.38 -11.54
C THR A 208 13.93 -8.92 -11.97
N ASN A 209 13.76 -8.70 -13.27
CA ASN A 209 13.52 -7.36 -13.83
C ASN A 209 12.06 -6.92 -13.70
N ILE A 210 11.15 -7.83 -13.35
CA ILE A 210 9.74 -7.53 -13.11
C ILE A 210 9.62 -6.85 -11.74
N ASN A 211 9.01 -5.67 -11.69
CA ASN A 211 8.72 -4.99 -10.44
C ASN A 211 7.41 -5.53 -9.86
N GLU A 212 7.48 -6.14 -8.68
CA GLU A 212 6.32 -6.70 -7.97
C GLU A 212 5.84 -5.81 -6.81
N PHE A 213 6.19 -4.51 -6.83
CA PHE A 213 5.64 -3.45 -5.95
C PHE A 213 4.51 -2.67 -6.61
#